data_AF-F4Q830-F1
#
_entry.id   AF-F4Q830-F1
#
_cell.length_a   1.000
_cell.length_b   1.000
_cell.length_c   1.000
_cell.angle_alpha   90.00
_cell.angle_beta   90.00
_cell.angle_gamma   90.00
#
_symmetry.space_group_name_H-M   'P 1'
#
loop_
_entity.id
_entity.type
_entity.pdbx_description
1 polymer ?
#
loop_
_entity_poly.entity_id
_entity_poly.type
_entity_poly.pdbx_seq_one_letter_code
_entity_poly.pdbx_strand_id
1 'polypeptide(L)'
;MIPTGTTNSSKYSMFKNIFISESNLTDTFKENEEDEDDNEDEDDNEDEDEEDEDEESFYIYCNIVKYIPLQYWYIERKRKRDRREKMEIIDNAIKELSVLFEKISNPLDDNHWYLSSQTHAKDFVYINLICGFAMLFGYIISPKINARPGNNPNTILATLCASILIINVIANVIFKIMKGPIYLAFMLQPCHIVSSIYAYLLLTPNIRRGSIIHHITIYYIVVTGAALAFPDTTDLIRPYEKENFFVQHWALVAAPLILQTFRFPAQFGFGYALMSAGILFISHFSLFKVVSLITGVNINYMLSPPPVPFDMEKLIIEYTYGYAGRDHYRTVCGILVVLVSWVLGLLTIVVGNILAYILPSKTYAPSNTNNNRGKNKKKMN
;
A
#
# COMPACT_ATOMS: atom_id res chain seq x y z
N MET A 1 -29.11 -15.58 -36.38
CA MET A 1 -28.68 -16.80 -37.11
C MET A 1 -27.17 -16.93 -36.92
N ILE A 2 -26.75 -17.95 -36.15
CA ILE A 2 -25.53 -18.82 -36.19
C ILE A 2 -24.16 -18.19 -36.61
N PRO A 3 -23.00 -18.51 -35.98
CA PRO A 3 -22.72 -19.74 -35.21
C PRO A 3 -22.10 -19.61 -33.81
N THR A 4 -22.44 -20.64 -33.04
CA THR A 4 -21.76 -21.25 -31.90
C THR A 4 -20.49 -22.03 -32.30
N GLY A 5 -19.49 -22.05 -31.42
CA GLY A 5 -18.34 -22.97 -31.40
C GLY A 5 -17.17 -22.32 -30.66
N THR A 6 -16.39 -22.94 -29.79
CA THR A 6 -16.22 -24.33 -29.35
C THR A 6 -15.55 -24.30 -27.96
N THR A 7 -15.85 -25.30 -27.14
CA THR A 7 -15.38 -25.48 -25.77
C THR A 7 -13.94 -26.03 -25.74
N ASN A 8 -13.01 -25.27 -25.15
CA ASN A 8 -11.65 -25.74 -24.83
C ASN A 8 -11.65 -26.51 -23.50
N SER A 9 -12.19 -27.73 -23.53
CA SER A 9 -12.07 -28.71 -22.45
C SER A 9 -11.05 -29.79 -22.86
N SER A 10 -9.75 -29.49 -22.75
CA SER A 10 -8.70 -30.53 -22.85
C SER A 10 -7.35 -30.20 -22.22
N LYS A 11 -7.15 -29.03 -21.58
CA LYS A 11 -5.83 -28.64 -21.04
C LYS A 11 -5.56 -29.00 -19.57
N TYR A 12 -6.49 -29.64 -18.86
CA TYR A 12 -6.35 -29.89 -17.41
C TYR A 12 -5.97 -31.33 -17.00
N SER A 13 -5.66 -32.25 -17.93
CA SER A 13 -5.25 -33.63 -17.56
C SER A 13 -3.74 -33.86 -17.42
N MET A 14 -2.88 -32.84 -17.64
CA MET A 14 -1.43 -33.04 -17.73
C MET A 14 -0.63 -32.72 -16.45
N PHE A 15 -1.28 -32.28 -15.36
CA PHE A 15 -0.60 -31.89 -14.12
C PHE A 15 -0.71 -32.90 -12.96
N LYS A 16 -1.26 -34.09 -13.20
CA LYS A 16 -1.48 -35.10 -12.14
C LYS A 16 -0.30 -36.05 -11.88
N ASN A 17 0.83 -35.91 -12.58
CA ASN A 17 1.95 -36.86 -12.53
C ASN A 17 3.31 -36.27 -12.06
N ILE A 18 3.34 -35.11 -11.40
CA ILE A 18 4.58 -34.53 -10.84
C ILE A 18 4.42 -34.28 -9.33
N PHE A 19 4.03 -35.33 -8.59
CA PHE A 19 4.01 -35.31 -7.12
C PHE A 19 4.26 -36.72 -6.55
N ILE A 20 5.29 -37.40 -7.05
CA ILE A 20 5.87 -38.59 -6.40
C ILE A 20 7.39 -38.56 -6.65
N SER A 21 8.15 -37.83 -5.84
CA SER A 21 9.53 -38.19 -5.40
C SER A 21 10.17 -37.07 -4.59
N GLU A 22 9.73 -36.85 -3.34
CA GLU A 22 10.49 -36.05 -2.36
C GLU A 22 10.52 -36.80 -1.02
N SER A 23 11.05 -38.01 -1.06
CA SER A 23 11.51 -38.73 0.12
C SER A 23 12.74 -39.52 -0.32
N ASN A 24 13.94 -38.97 -0.14
CA ASN A 24 15.26 -39.64 -0.10
C ASN A 24 16.40 -38.64 -0.32
N LEU A 25 16.52 -37.58 0.49
CA LEU A 25 17.67 -36.69 0.39
C LEU A 25 18.00 -35.98 1.71
N THR A 26 18.19 -36.76 2.78
CA THR A 26 18.90 -36.34 3.98
C THR A 26 19.46 -37.57 4.68
N ASP A 27 20.51 -38.18 4.12
CA ASP A 27 21.39 -39.12 4.82
C ASP A 27 22.65 -39.32 3.98
N THR A 28 23.61 -38.41 4.14
CA THR A 28 25.05 -38.62 3.87
C THR A 28 25.72 -37.28 4.04
N PHE A 29 26.36 -37.03 5.19
CA PHE A 29 27.61 -36.28 5.24
C PHE A 29 28.27 -36.41 6.62
N LYS A 30 29.46 -37.02 6.59
CA LYS A 30 30.60 -36.93 7.52
C LYS A 30 30.74 -38.03 8.59
N GLU A 31 31.27 -39.16 8.15
CA GLU A 31 32.37 -39.86 8.82
C GLU A 31 33.55 -39.92 7.84
N ASN A 32 34.75 -39.56 8.33
CA ASN A 32 36.07 -40.00 7.89
C ASN A 32 37.13 -39.03 8.44
N GLU A 33 37.96 -39.51 9.35
CA GLU A 33 39.44 -39.36 9.38
C GLU A 33 39.98 -40.11 10.62
N GLU A 34 40.17 -41.43 10.43
CA GLU A 34 41.33 -42.24 10.86
C GLU A 34 42.56 -41.72 10.08
N ASP A 35 43.85 -41.85 10.41
CA ASP A 35 44.72 -42.44 11.46
C ASP A 35 46.14 -41.93 11.07
N GLU A 36 47.09 -41.76 12.00
CA GLU A 36 48.54 -41.90 11.71
C GLU A 36 49.39 -41.96 13.00
N ASP A 37 49.79 -43.20 13.34
CA ASP A 37 51.11 -43.75 13.76
C ASP A 37 52.10 -42.98 14.68
N ASP A 38 52.38 -43.65 15.81
CA ASP A 38 53.68 -44.10 16.36
C ASP A 38 54.94 -43.22 16.29
N ASN A 39 55.51 -42.85 17.44
CA ASN A 39 56.72 -43.48 18.03
C ASN A 39 57.48 -42.62 19.07
N GLU A 40 58.22 -43.36 19.92
CA GLU A 40 59.45 -43.01 20.66
C GLU A 40 59.37 -42.34 22.04
N ASP A 41 59.56 -43.19 23.07
CA ASP A 41 60.58 -43.17 24.13
C ASP A 41 61.24 -41.81 24.50
N GLU A 42 61.23 -41.46 25.80
CA GLU A 42 62.43 -41.42 26.66
C GLU A 42 62.10 -40.92 28.08
N ASP A 43 62.91 -41.43 29.02
CA ASP A 43 62.89 -41.28 30.47
C ASP A 43 63.34 -39.88 30.98
N ASP A 44 63.03 -39.68 32.27
CA ASP A 44 63.76 -38.90 33.29
C ASP A 44 63.48 -37.39 33.50
N ASN A 45 62.81 -37.15 34.63
CA ASN A 45 63.08 -36.22 35.75
C ASN A 45 63.58 -34.79 35.45
N GLU A 46 62.84 -33.78 35.91
CA GLU A 46 63.16 -32.96 37.10
C GLU A 46 62.23 -31.73 37.19
N ASP A 47 61.97 -31.34 38.44
CA ASP A 47 61.51 -30.05 38.95
C ASP A 47 60.00 -29.73 39.00
N GLU A 48 59.52 -29.92 40.23
CA GLU A 48 58.30 -29.41 40.85
C GLU A 48 58.24 -27.87 40.89
N ASP A 49 57.00 -27.39 41.03
CA ASP A 49 56.56 -26.14 41.66
C ASP A 49 56.45 -24.88 40.79
N GLU A 50 55.27 -24.68 40.16
CA GLU A 50 54.42 -23.46 40.26
C GLU A 50 53.27 -23.48 39.21
N GLU A 51 52.28 -24.36 39.33
CA GLU A 51 51.05 -24.30 38.49
C GLU A 51 49.79 -24.76 39.26
N ASP A 52 49.32 -23.99 40.25
CA ASP A 52 48.06 -24.32 40.96
C ASP A 52 46.99 -23.21 40.93
N GLU A 53 47.20 -22.08 40.23
CA GLU A 53 46.17 -21.03 40.08
C GLU A 53 45.49 -20.97 38.69
N ASP A 54 46.01 -21.67 37.68
CA ASP A 54 45.48 -21.63 36.30
C ASP A 54 44.49 -22.78 35.97
N GLU A 55 44.54 -23.92 36.66
CA GLU A 55 43.62 -25.05 36.41
C GLU A 55 42.17 -24.75 36.83
N GLU A 56 41.94 -24.04 37.94
CA GLU A 56 40.58 -23.73 38.42
C GLU A 56 39.88 -22.73 37.47
N SER A 57 40.64 -21.78 36.94
CA SER A 57 40.18 -20.82 35.92
C SER A 57 39.85 -21.52 34.60
N PHE A 58 40.66 -22.48 34.17
CA PHE A 58 40.42 -23.27 32.95
C PHE A 58 39.21 -24.22 33.10
N TYR A 59 39.04 -24.85 34.27
CA TYR A 59 37.91 -25.75 34.54
C TYR A 59 36.57 -25.01 34.64
N ILE A 60 36.57 -23.79 35.19
CA ILE A 60 35.40 -22.90 35.18
C ILE A 60 35.10 -22.45 33.76
N TYR A 61 36.11 -22.09 32.97
CA TYR A 61 35.93 -21.68 31.57
C TYR A 61 35.38 -22.82 30.70
N CYS A 62 35.93 -24.03 30.80
CA CYS A 62 35.45 -25.21 30.05
C CYS A 62 34.01 -25.62 30.41
N ASN A 63 33.60 -25.48 31.67
CA ASN A 63 32.21 -25.73 32.04
C ASN A 63 31.27 -24.64 31.54
N ILE A 64 31.63 -23.35 31.67
CA ILE A 64 30.84 -22.24 31.12
C ILE A 64 30.67 -22.38 29.61
N VAL A 65 31.73 -22.75 28.89
CA VAL A 65 31.72 -22.95 27.42
C VAL A 65 30.88 -24.15 26.99
N LYS A 66 30.70 -25.19 27.82
CA LYS A 66 29.77 -26.31 27.54
C LYS A 66 28.31 -25.99 27.84
N TYR A 67 28.02 -25.17 28.86
CA TYR A 67 26.64 -24.84 29.25
C TYR A 67 26.02 -23.73 28.39
N ILE A 68 26.81 -22.79 27.85
CA ILE A 68 26.31 -21.70 26.99
C ILE A 68 25.63 -22.23 25.70
N PRO A 69 26.22 -23.17 24.94
CA PRO A 69 25.58 -23.76 23.76
C PRO A 69 24.27 -24.48 24.08
N LEU A 70 24.18 -25.15 25.23
CA LEU A 70 22.99 -25.90 25.66
C LEU A 70 21.84 -24.96 26.06
N GLN A 71 22.15 -23.88 26.80
CA GLN A 71 21.18 -22.83 27.12
C GLN A 71 20.72 -22.08 25.87
N TYR A 72 21.63 -21.73 24.97
CA TYR A 72 21.30 -21.10 23.69
C TYR A 72 20.40 -22.00 22.83
N TRP A 73 20.73 -23.29 22.70
CA TRP A 73 19.92 -24.26 21.98
C TRP A 73 18.51 -24.40 22.57
N TYR A 74 18.38 -24.47 23.90
CA TYR A 74 17.09 -24.54 24.57
C TYR A 74 16.25 -23.27 24.31
N ILE A 75 16.86 -22.08 24.44
CA ILE A 75 16.20 -20.80 24.17
C ILE A 75 15.75 -20.74 22.71
N GLU A 76 16.58 -21.17 21.76
CA GLU A 76 16.25 -21.14 20.33
C GLU A 76 15.14 -22.15 19.97
N ARG A 77 15.14 -23.34 20.57
CA ARG A 77 14.06 -24.33 20.40
C ARG A 77 12.74 -23.81 20.97
N LYS A 78 12.76 -23.18 22.15
CA LYS A 78 11.59 -22.54 22.75
C LYS A 78 11.06 -21.42 21.85
N ARG A 79 11.94 -20.53 21.36
CA ARG A 79 11.58 -19.48 20.39
C ARG A 79 10.96 -20.04 19.12
N LYS A 80 11.51 -21.13 18.56
CA LYS A 80 10.96 -21.80 17.37
C LYS A 80 9.56 -22.37 17.63
N ARG A 81 9.33 -23.00 18.78
CA ARG A 81 8.00 -23.49 19.18
C ARG A 81 7.00 -22.35 19.34
N ASP A 82 7.38 -21.30 20.06
CA ASP A 82 6.52 -20.14 20.29
C ASP A 82 6.19 -19.42 18.97
N ARG A 83 7.12 -19.38 18.00
CA ARG A 83 6.86 -18.87 16.64
C ARG A 83 5.86 -19.75 15.89
N ARG A 84 5.97 -21.08 15.95
CA ARG A 84 5.03 -22.01 15.29
C ARG A 84 3.62 -21.84 15.84
N GLU A 85 3.48 -21.78 17.16
CA GLU A 85 2.18 -21.57 17.82
C GLU A 85 1.55 -20.24 17.40
N LYS A 86 2.34 -19.15 17.35
CA LYS A 86 1.86 -17.85 16.86
C LYS A 86 1.43 -17.88 15.38
N MET A 87 2.19 -18.58 14.53
CA MET A 87 1.83 -18.73 13.12
C MET A 87 0.54 -19.55 12.96
N GLU A 88 0.35 -20.61 13.76
CA GLU A 88 -0.86 -21.42 13.74
C GLU A 88 -2.12 -20.61 14.13
N ILE A 89 -2.00 -19.70 15.12
CA ILE A 89 -3.09 -18.78 15.47
C ILE A 89 -3.46 -17.89 14.28
N ILE A 90 -2.46 -17.33 13.59
CA ILE A 90 -2.69 -16.46 12.41
C ILE A 90 -3.32 -17.26 11.27
N ASP A 91 -2.83 -18.47 11.00
CA ASP A 91 -3.34 -19.33 9.93
C ASP A 91 -4.80 -19.76 10.21
N ASN A 92 -5.13 -20.06 11.47
CA ASN A 92 -6.50 -20.35 11.88
C ASN A 92 -7.41 -19.13 11.71
N ALA A 93 -6.97 -17.94 12.11
CA ALA A 93 -7.73 -16.70 11.91
C ALA A 93 -7.96 -16.40 10.41
N ILE A 94 -6.96 -16.63 9.56
CA ILE A 94 -7.07 -16.48 8.10
C ILE A 94 -8.08 -17.49 7.53
N LYS A 95 -8.07 -18.74 8.02
CA LYS A 95 -9.01 -19.77 7.60
C LYS A 95 -10.44 -19.43 7.99
N GLU A 96 -10.68 -18.97 9.22
CA GLU A 96 -12.00 -18.52 9.65
C GLU A 96 -12.48 -17.32 8.82
N LEU A 97 -11.60 -16.35 8.55
CA LEU A 97 -11.91 -15.20 7.71
C LEU A 97 -12.23 -15.61 6.27
N SER A 98 -11.52 -16.61 5.73
CA SER A 98 -11.79 -17.20 4.41
C SER A 98 -13.21 -17.78 4.33
N VAL A 99 -13.61 -18.55 5.33
CA VAL A 99 -14.98 -19.11 5.42
C VAL A 99 -16.01 -17.99 5.56
N LEU A 100 -15.71 -16.95 6.34
CA LEU A 100 -16.59 -15.79 6.45
C LEU A 100 -16.75 -15.08 5.10
N PHE A 101 -15.65 -14.88 4.37
CA PHE A 101 -15.65 -14.25 3.05
C PHE A 101 -16.49 -15.03 2.03
N GLU A 102 -16.40 -16.36 2.01
CA GLU A 102 -17.29 -17.21 1.20
C GLU A 102 -18.75 -17.05 1.61
N LYS A 103 -19.03 -17.00 2.92
CA LYS A 103 -20.39 -16.89 3.45
C LYS A 103 -21.07 -15.56 3.12
N ILE A 104 -20.33 -14.45 3.17
CA ILE A 104 -20.89 -13.11 2.89
C ILE A 104 -20.86 -12.75 1.41
N SER A 105 -20.14 -13.52 0.61
CA SER A 105 -20.02 -13.32 -0.82
C SER A 105 -21.36 -13.58 -1.52
N ASN A 106 -21.82 -12.58 -2.26
CA ASN A 106 -23.05 -12.66 -3.03
C ASN A 106 -22.71 -12.53 -4.53
N PRO A 107 -22.24 -13.61 -5.19
CA PRO A 107 -21.78 -13.54 -6.57
C PRO A 107 -22.88 -13.08 -7.51
N LEU A 108 -22.62 -12.03 -8.29
CA LEU A 108 -23.49 -11.60 -9.39
C LEU A 108 -23.25 -12.42 -10.67
N ASP A 109 -22.10 -13.07 -10.79
CA ASP A 109 -21.68 -13.91 -11.91
C ASP A 109 -20.83 -15.11 -11.47
N ASP A 110 -20.62 -16.08 -12.38
CA ASP A 110 -19.83 -17.29 -12.13
C ASP A 110 -18.31 -17.01 -12.00
N ASN A 111 -17.85 -15.82 -12.39
CA ASN A 111 -16.45 -15.38 -12.34
C ASN A 111 -16.17 -14.45 -11.15
N HIS A 112 -17.00 -14.54 -10.12
CA HIS A 112 -16.98 -13.63 -8.99
C HIS A 112 -15.64 -13.63 -8.23
N TRP A 113 -14.88 -14.73 -8.26
CA TRP A 113 -13.58 -14.85 -7.59
C TRP A 113 -12.47 -15.17 -8.58
N TYR A 114 -11.52 -14.24 -8.77
CA TYR A 114 -10.29 -14.52 -9.53
C TYR A 114 -9.24 -15.26 -8.68
N LEU A 115 -9.17 -14.95 -7.37
CA LEU A 115 -8.31 -15.62 -6.40
C LEU A 115 -9.16 -16.41 -5.40
N SER A 116 -8.52 -17.37 -4.73
CA SER A 116 -9.19 -18.12 -3.66
C SER A 116 -9.61 -17.19 -2.50
N SER A 117 -10.72 -17.51 -1.84
CA SER A 117 -11.17 -16.86 -0.61
C SER A 117 -10.05 -16.75 0.44
N GLN A 118 -9.22 -17.80 0.54
CA GLN A 118 -8.07 -17.84 1.43
C GLN A 118 -6.99 -16.82 1.03
N THR A 119 -6.68 -16.68 -0.26
CA THR A 119 -5.76 -15.65 -0.75
C THR A 119 -6.32 -14.25 -0.45
N HIS A 120 -7.62 -14.02 -0.65
CA HIS A 120 -8.25 -12.75 -0.30
C HIS A 120 -8.19 -12.44 1.20
N ALA A 121 -8.35 -13.46 2.05
CA ALA A 121 -8.23 -13.34 3.51
C ALA A 121 -6.79 -13.05 3.94
N LYS A 122 -5.79 -13.73 3.35
CA LYS A 122 -4.36 -13.44 3.56
C LYS A 122 -4.03 -11.99 3.21
N ASP A 123 -4.41 -11.55 2.01
CA ASP A 123 -4.24 -10.17 1.55
C ASP A 123 -4.90 -9.18 2.51
N PHE A 124 -6.12 -9.49 2.96
CA PHE A 124 -6.84 -8.63 3.91
C PHE A 124 -6.06 -8.48 5.22
N VAL A 125 -5.55 -9.55 5.82
CA VAL A 125 -4.83 -9.46 7.09
C VAL A 125 -3.48 -8.75 6.90
N TYR A 126 -2.63 -9.26 6.01
CA TYR A 126 -1.26 -8.78 5.88
C TYR A 126 -1.17 -7.36 5.34
N ILE A 127 -1.94 -7.01 4.30
CA ILE A 127 -1.85 -5.69 3.70
C ILE A 127 -2.40 -4.63 4.66
N ASN A 128 -3.49 -4.90 5.39
CA ASN A 128 -4.01 -3.93 6.35
C ASN A 128 -3.06 -3.71 7.53
N LEU A 129 -2.34 -4.73 8.01
CA LEU A 129 -1.31 -4.57 9.02
C LEU A 129 -0.15 -3.69 8.52
N ILE A 130 0.36 -3.97 7.31
CA ILE A 130 1.42 -3.18 6.69
C ILE A 130 0.98 -1.73 6.48
N CYS A 131 -0.24 -1.52 6.00
CA CYS A 131 -0.79 -0.19 5.76
C CYS A 131 -1.05 0.57 7.08
N GLY A 132 -1.53 -0.11 8.12
CA GLY A 132 -1.68 0.48 9.45
C GLY A 132 -0.35 0.92 10.04
N PHE A 133 0.70 0.09 9.90
CA PHE A 133 2.05 0.47 10.26
C PHE A 133 2.56 1.66 9.43
N ALA A 134 2.37 1.64 8.11
CA ALA A 134 2.78 2.73 7.23
C ALA A 134 2.08 4.06 7.58
N MET A 135 0.78 4.01 7.95
CA MET A 135 0.04 5.18 8.42
C MET A 135 0.58 5.70 9.75
N LEU A 136 0.79 4.81 10.73
CA LEU A 136 1.31 5.20 12.04
C LEU A 136 2.73 5.77 11.94
N PHE A 137 3.62 5.07 11.25
CA PHE A 137 4.99 5.52 11.02
C PHE A 137 5.02 6.81 10.22
N GLY A 138 4.22 6.90 9.15
CA GLY A 138 4.03 8.10 8.35
C GLY A 138 3.56 9.29 9.19
N TYR A 139 2.62 9.09 10.11
CA TYR A 139 2.16 10.10 11.04
C TYR A 139 3.27 10.59 11.98
N ILE A 140 4.05 9.66 12.56
CA ILE A 140 5.14 9.98 13.50
C ILE A 140 6.23 10.83 12.83
N ILE A 141 6.61 10.50 11.61
CA ILE A 141 7.70 11.20 10.89
C ILE A 141 7.20 12.41 10.08
N SER A 142 5.89 12.64 10.01
CA SER A 142 5.34 13.75 9.24
C SER A 142 5.69 15.08 9.90
N PRO A 143 6.32 16.02 9.17
CA PRO A 143 6.63 17.32 9.72
C PRO A 143 5.34 18.08 10.05
N LYS A 144 5.36 18.87 11.12
CA LYS A 144 4.21 19.72 11.47
C LYS A 144 3.99 20.75 10.36
N ILE A 145 2.80 20.74 9.76
CA ILE A 145 2.41 21.72 8.75
C ILE A 145 2.21 23.10 9.39
N ASN A 146 3.08 24.04 9.03
CA ASN A 146 2.85 25.46 9.23
C ASN A 146 1.99 25.98 8.08
N ALA A 147 0.67 25.83 8.23
CA ALA A 147 -0.28 26.19 7.20
C ALA A 147 -0.16 27.67 6.84
N ARG A 148 0.22 27.96 5.60
CA ARG A 148 0.27 29.33 5.05
C ARG A 148 -0.87 29.48 4.05
N PRO A 149 -1.60 30.61 4.07
CA PRO A 149 -2.56 30.90 3.01
C PRO A 149 -1.83 30.92 1.67
N GLY A 150 -2.39 30.22 0.68
CA GLY A 150 -1.93 30.33 -0.70
C GLY A 150 -2.19 31.73 -1.27
N ASN A 151 -1.59 31.96 -2.43
CA ASN A 151 -1.52 33.28 -3.07
C ASN A 151 -2.89 33.88 -3.43
N ASN A 152 -3.90 33.05 -3.71
CA ASN A 152 -5.25 33.52 -3.95
C ASN A 152 -6.26 32.39 -3.68
N PRO A 153 -6.94 32.37 -2.52
CA PRO A 153 -7.90 31.30 -2.24
C PRO A 153 -9.04 31.31 -3.28
N ASN A 154 -9.59 32.46 -3.65
CA ASN A 154 -10.85 32.54 -4.39
C ASN A 154 -10.64 32.77 -5.90
N THR A 155 -9.95 31.83 -6.55
CA THR A 155 -9.83 31.87 -8.01
C THR A 155 -11.11 31.35 -8.67
N ILE A 156 -11.53 31.99 -9.75
CA ILE A 156 -12.62 31.51 -10.61
C ILE A 156 -12.36 30.06 -11.05
N LEU A 157 -11.09 29.73 -11.33
CA LEU A 157 -10.68 28.38 -11.70
C LEU A 157 -10.96 27.34 -10.60
N ALA A 158 -10.68 27.66 -9.33
CA ALA A 158 -11.00 26.76 -8.22
C ALA A 158 -12.51 26.53 -8.09
N THR A 159 -13.32 27.59 -8.20
CA THR A 159 -14.78 27.48 -8.16
C THR A 159 -15.32 26.67 -9.33
N LEU A 160 -14.84 26.93 -10.55
CA LEU A 160 -15.25 26.17 -11.74
C LEU A 160 -14.89 24.69 -11.62
N CYS A 161 -13.66 24.38 -11.22
CA CYS A 161 -13.21 23.00 -11.02
C CYS A 161 -14.05 22.29 -9.93
N ALA A 162 -14.32 22.95 -8.81
CA ALA A 162 -15.16 22.41 -7.75
C ALA A 162 -16.60 22.13 -8.23
N SER A 163 -17.20 23.07 -8.96
CA SER A 163 -18.53 22.91 -9.55
C SER A 163 -18.58 21.72 -10.51
N ILE A 164 -17.57 21.58 -11.38
CA ILE A 164 -17.45 20.42 -12.28
C ILE A 164 -17.42 19.13 -11.47
N LEU A 165 -16.56 19.02 -10.45
CA LEU A 165 -16.46 17.81 -9.63
C LEU A 165 -17.76 17.48 -8.90
N ILE A 166 -18.46 18.48 -8.34
CA ILE A 166 -19.74 18.28 -7.66
C ILE A 166 -20.81 17.79 -8.64
N ILE A 167 -20.95 18.45 -9.80
CA ILE A 167 -21.90 18.05 -10.84
C ILE A 167 -21.60 16.63 -11.31
N ASN A 168 -20.34 16.28 -11.53
CA ASN A 168 -19.93 14.93 -11.92
C ASN A 168 -20.30 13.88 -10.86
N VAL A 169 -20.09 14.16 -9.58
CA VAL A 169 -20.48 13.24 -8.50
C VAL A 169 -21.99 13.04 -8.46
N ILE A 170 -22.77 14.11 -8.57
CA ILE A 170 -24.25 14.04 -8.62
C ILE A 170 -24.71 13.24 -9.84
N ALA A 171 -24.15 13.51 -11.02
CA ALA A 171 -24.48 12.80 -12.25
C ALA A 171 -24.19 11.29 -12.12
N ASN A 172 -23.03 10.92 -11.54
CA ASN A 172 -22.70 9.53 -11.28
C ASN A 172 -23.69 8.86 -10.33
N VAL A 173 -24.09 9.52 -9.23
CA VAL A 173 -25.14 9.00 -8.33
C VAL A 173 -26.41 8.70 -9.10
N ILE A 174 -26.87 9.63 -9.95
CA ILE A 174 -28.06 9.45 -10.78
C ILE A 174 -27.89 8.26 -11.73
N PHE A 175 -26.78 8.17 -12.47
CA PHE A 175 -26.52 7.06 -13.39
C PHE A 175 -26.53 5.70 -12.67
N LYS A 176 -25.95 5.63 -11.45
CA LYS A 176 -25.91 4.38 -10.66
C LYS A 176 -27.28 4.01 -10.09
N ILE A 177 -28.04 4.97 -9.56
CA ILE A 177 -29.44 4.74 -9.12
C ILE A 177 -30.29 4.20 -10.28
N MET A 178 -30.14 4.78 -11.47
CA MET A 178 -30.86 4.32 -12.66
C MET A 178 -30.48 2.88 -13.07
N LYS A 179 -29.24 2.44 -12.84
CA LYS A 179 -28.79 1.05 -13.10
C LYS A 179 -29.34 0.08 -12.04
N GLY A 180 -29.47 0.52 -10.81
CA GLY A 180 -30.10 -0.21 -9.70
C GLY A 180 -29.41 0.09 -8.36
N PRO A 181 -30.09 -0.08 -7.22
CA PRO A 181 -29.58 0.35 -5.91
C PRO A 181 -28.26 -0.33 -5.53
N ILE A 182 -28.02 -1.59 -5.94
CA ILE A 182 -26.76 -2.29 -5.66
C ILE A 182 -25.55 -1.63 -6.34
N TYR A 183 -25.77 -0.97 -7.48
CA TYR A 183 -24.74 -0.26 -8.24
C TYR A 183 -24.30 1.05 -7.56
N LEU A 184 -25.01 1.55 -6.55
CA LEU A 184 -24.53 2.65 -5.72
C LEU A 184 -23.22 2.32 -5.01
N ALA A 185 -22.89 1.03 -4.82
CA ALA A 185 -21.61 0.60 -4.28
C ALA A 185 -20.41 1.11 -5.12
N PHE A 186 -20.60 1.33 -6.44
CA PHE A 186 -19.58 1.95 -7.29
C PHE A 186 -19.25 3.39 -6.90
N MET A 187 -20.10 4.08 -6.13
CA MET A 187 -19.77 5.42 -5.60
C MET A 187 -18.58 5.40 -4.63
N LEU A 188 -18.17 4.21 -4.15
CA LEU A 188 -16.95 4.03 -3.38
C LEU A 188 -15.69 3.97 -4.26
N GLN A 189 -15.80 3.94 -5.58
CA GLN A 189 -14.62 3.99 -6.44
C GLN A 189 -13.80 5.25 -6.14
N PRO A 190 -12.45 5.15 -6.18
CA PRO A 190 -11.58 6.24 -5.79
C PRO A 190 -11.88 7.56 -6.48
N CYS A 191 -12.23 7.56 -7.76
CA CYS A 191 -12.52 8.78 -8.51
C CYS A 191 -13.65 9.60 -7.87
N HIS A 192 -14.73 9.00 -7.39
CA HIS A 192 -15.87 9.72 -6.78
C HIS A 192 -15.56 10.23 -5.37
N ILE A 193 -14.85 9.43 -4.58
CA ILE A 193 -14.39 9.84 -3.23
C ILE A 193 -13.41 11.01 -3.36
N VAL A 194 -12.42 10.88 -4.24
CA VAL A 194 -11.41 11.93 -4.46
C VAL A 194 -12.04 13.17 -5.08
N SER A 195 -13.02 13.05 -5.98
CA SER A 195 -13.79 14.21 -6.48
C SER A 195 -14.45 14.97 -5.33
N SER A 196 -15.07 14.26 -4.38
CA SER A 196 -15.70 14.88 -3.22
C SER A 196 -14.68 15.56 -2.30
N ILE A 197 -13.52 14.93 -2.06
CA ILE A 197 -12.42 15.52 -1.29
C ILE A 197 -11.89 16.78 -1.96
N TYR A 198 -11.61 16.73 -3.27
CA TYR A 198 -11.10 17.88 -4.01
C TYR A 198 -12.11 19.01 -4.14
N ALA A 199 -13.39 18.72 -4.33
CA ALA A 199 -14.45 19.74 -4.25
C ALA A 199 -14.45 20.42 -2.88
N TYR A 200 -14.35 19.66 -1.78
CA TYR A 200 -14.20 20.22 -0.44
C TYR A 200 -12.96 21.10 -0.31
N LEU A 201 -11.79 20.64 -0.76
CA LEU A 201 -10.53 21.39 -0.66
C LEU A 201 -10.56 22.69 -1.47
N LEU A 202 -11.17 22.68 -2.65
CA LEU A 202 -11.27 23.86 -3.51
C LEU A 202 -12.16 24.93 -2.90
N LEU A 203 -13.15 24.56 -2.07
CA LEU A 203 -14.13 25.47 -1.48
C LEU A 203 -13.86 25.79 0.00
N THR A 204 -13.08 24.97 0.71
CA THR A 204 -12.93 25.11 2.17
C THR A 204 -12.18 26.40 2.55
N PRO A 205 -12.71 27.22 3.47
CA PRO A 205 -11.99 28.36 4.02
C PRO A 205 -10.93 27.92 5.06
N ASN A 206 -10.97 26.67 5.53
CA ASN A 206 -10.07 26.20 6.58
C ASN A 206 -8.70 25.83 6.02
N ILE A 207 -7.78 26.79 6.05
CA ILE A 207 -6.42 26.63 5.49
C ILE A 207 -5.64 25.51 6.17
N ARG A 208 -5.76 25.35 7.50
CA ARG A 208 -5.01 24.34 8.25
C ARG A 208 -5.46 22.93 7.89
N ARG A 209 -6.77 22.67 7.93
CA ARG A 209 -7.33 21.35 7.55
C ARG A 209 -7.11 21.06 6.07
N GLY A 210 -7.37 22.06 5.22
CA GLY A 210 -7.15 21.94 3.78
C GLY A 210 -5.70 21.59 3.43
N SER A 211 -4.74 22.23 4.09
CA SER A 211 -3.32 21.93 3.89
C SER A 211 -2.97 20.49 4.28
N ILE A 212 -3.41 20.01 5.45
CA ILE A 212 -3.14 18.63 5.89
C ILE A 212 -3.71 17.61 4.90
N ILE A 213 -4.97 17.78 4.52
CA ILE A 213 -5.64 16.86 3.60
C ILE A 213 -4.96 16.90 2.23
N HIS A 214 -4.64 18.08 1.68
CA HIS A 214 -3.94 18.21 0.40
C HIS A 214 -2.56 17.54 0.39
N HIS A 215 -1.77 17.65 1.47
CA HIS A 215 -0.48 16.96 1.58
C HIS A 215 -0.61 15.44 1.48
N ILE A 216 -1.75 14.88 1.91
CA ILE A 216 -2.05 13.46 1.81
C ILE A 216 -2.58 13.12 0.42
N THR A 217 -3.55 13.88 -0.06
CA THR A 217 -4.29 13.52 -1.27
C THR A 217 -3.58 13.82 -2.57
N ILE A 218 -2.54 14.67 -2.58
CA ILE A 218 -1.78 14.98 -3.80
C ILE A 218 -1.19 13.74 -4.49
N TYR A 219 -0.88 12.68 -3.73
CA TYR A 219 -0.37 11.41 -4.28
C TYR A 219 -1.46 10.55 -4.93
N TYR A 220 -2.74 10.85 -4.73
CA TYR A 220 -3.86 10.12 -5.35
C TYR A 220 -3.98 10.38 -6.85
N ILE A 221 -3.20 11.31 -7.39
CA ILE A 221 -3.05 11.53 -8.83
C ILE A 221 -2.70 10.25 -9.59
N VAL A 222 -2.04 9.28 -8.95
CA VAL A 222 -1.75 7.96 -9.55
C VAL A 222 -3.01 7.21 -9.97
N VAL A 223 -4.07 7.29 -9.17
CA VAL A 223 -5.31 6.57 -9.44
C VAL A 223 -6.04 7.21 -10.61
N THR A 224 -6.06 8.55 -10.65
CA THR A 224 -6.61 9.30 -11.80
C THR A 224 -5.80 9.04 -13.07
N GLY A 225 -4.46 9.05 -12.98
CA GLY A 225 -3.59 8.76 -14.10
C GLY A 225 -3.80 7.34 -14.64
N ALA A 226 -3.91 6.34 -13.76
CA ALA A 226 -4.20 4.96 -14.14
C ALA A 226 -5.55 4.84 -14.87
N ALA A 227 -6.59 5.50 -14.36
CA ALA A 227 -7.91 5.50 -15.00
C ALA A 227 -7.94 6.20 -16.37
N LEU A 228 -7.09 7.21 -16.59
CA LEU A 228 -6.95 7.86 -17.91
C LEU A 228 -6.08 7.05 -18.87
N ALA A 229 -5.04 6.37 -18.37
CA ALA A 229 -4.16 5.53 -19.18
C ALA A 229 -4.83 4.22 -19.61
N PHE A 230 -5.64 3.64 -18.74
CA PHE A 230 -6.36 2.39 -18.96
C PHE A 230 -7.86 2.59 -18.63
N PRO A 231 -8.59 3.35 -19.46
CA PRO A 231 -9.99 3.66 -19.18
C PRO A 231 -10.87 2.42 -19.34
N ASP A 232 -11.51 1.99 -18.26
CA ASP A 232 -12.61 1.02 -18.35
C ASP A 232 -13.93 1.75 -18.55
N THR A 233 -14.42 1.68 -19.79
CA THR A 233 -15.71 2.28 -20.17
C THR A 233 -16.76 1.22 -20.50
N THR A 234 -16.49 -0.05 -20.18
CA THR A 234 -17.32 -1.20 -20.57
C THR A 234 -18.73 -1.10 -20.03
N ASP A 235 -18.85 -0.65 -18.78
CA ASP A 235 -20.12 -0.52 -18.06
C ASP A 235 -20.85 0.82 -18.25
N LEU A 236 -20.25 1.75 -19.01
CA LEU A 236 -20.75 3.12 -19.19
C LEU A 236 -21.68 3.20 -20.41
N ILE A 237 -22.87 2.63 -20.25
CA ILE A 237 -23.84 2.44 -21.36
C ILE A 237 -24.81 3.61 -21.53
N ARG A 238 -24.95 4.49 -20.54
CA ARG A 238 -25.95 5.57 -20.60
C ARG A 238 -25.43 6.77 -21.41
N PRO A 239 -26.33 7.53 -22.06
CA PRO A 239 -25.94 8.76 -22.74
C PRO A 239 -25.16 9.69 -21.81
N TYR A 240 -24.04 10.23 -22.30
CA TYR A 240 -23.15 11.13 -21.57
C TYR A 240 -22.38 10.52 -20.39
N GLU A 241 -22.55 9.24 -20.06
CA GLU A 241 -21.84 8.61 -18.92
C GLU A 241 -20.32 8.52 -19.19
N LYS A 242 -19.94 8.19 -20.43
CA LYS A 242 -18.55 8.11 -20.87
C LYS A 242 -17.89 9.48 -20.93
N GLU A 243 -18.59 10.48 -21.45
CA GLU A 243 -18.13 11.87 -21.50
C GLU A 243 -17.95 12.43 -20.09
N ASN A 244 -18.92 12.19 -19.21
CA ASN A 244 -18.85 12.54 -17.79
C ASN A 244 -17.64 11.88 -17.11
N PHE A 245 -17.35 10.61 -17.41
CA PHE A 245 -16.14 9.94 -16.93
C PHE A 245 -14.87 10.74 -17.30
N PHE A 246 -14.67 11.11 -18.56
CA PHE A 246 -13.47 11.85 -18.96
C PHE A 246 -13.42 13.27 -18.38
N VAL A 247 -14.55 13.99 -18.35
CA VAL A 247 -14.63 15.32 -17.73
C VAL A 247 -14.25 15.26 -16.25
N GLN A 248 -14.78 14.29 -15.51
CA GLN A 248 -14.43 14.07 -14.11
C GLN A 248 -12.92 13.83 -13.94
N HIS A 249 -12.33 12.94 -14.74
CA HIS A 249 -10.93 12.56 -14.58
C HIS A 249 -9.95 13.68 -14.97
N TRP A 250 -10.24 14.46 -16.01
CA TRP A 250 -9.45 15.65 -16.31
C TRP A 250 -9.56 16.72 -15.22
N ALA A 251 -10.75 16.92 -14.63
CA ALA A 251 -10.91 17.79 -13.48
C ALA A 251 -10.13 17.28 -12.25
N LEU A 252 -10.06 15.97 -12.05
CA LEU A 252 -9.24 15.35 -10.99
C LEU A 252 -7.73 15.52 -11.21
N VAL A 253 -7.25 15.61 -12.46
CA VAL A 253 -5.86 15.99 -12.76
C VAL A 253 -5.61 17.46 -12.47
N ALA A 254 -6.56 18.34 -12.84
CA ALA A 254 -6.43 19.79 -12.65
C ALA A 254 -6.51 20.19 -11.16
N ALA A 255 -7.37 19.56 -10.37
CA ALA A 255 -7.65 19.94 -8.98
C ALA A 255 -6.40 20.02 -8.08
N PRO A 256 -5.53 19.00 -7.97
CA PRO A 256 -4.35 19.09 -7.11
C PRO A 256 -3.35 20.14 -7.60
N LEU A 257 -3.27 20.41 -8.92
CA LEU A 257 -2.46 21.51 -9.46
C LEU A 257 -3.02 22.88 -9.06
N ILE A 258 -4.33 23.08 -9.15
CA ILE A 258 -5.00 24.32 -8.72
C ILE A 258 -4.79 24.54 -7.21
N LEU A 259 -4.99 23.49 -6.42
CA LEU A 259 -4.79 23.53 -4.96
C LEU A 259 -3.34 23.88 -4.62
N GLN A 260 -2.37 23.21 -5.24
CA GLN A 260 -0.95 23.48 -5.05
C GLN A 260 -0.56 24.91 -5.44
N THR A 261 -1.09 25.39 -6.57
CA THR A 261 -0.74 26.69 -7.15
C THR A 261 -1.30 27.86 -6.34
N PHE A 262 -2.56 27.75 -5.90
CA PHE A 262 -3.30 28.92 -5.40
C PHE A 262 -3.71 28.86 -3.94
N ARG A 263 -3.82 27.67 -3.33
CA ARG A 263 -4.45 27.50 -2.01
C ARG A 263 -3.55 26.89 -0.94
N PHE A 264 -3.01 25.71 -1.20
CA PHE A 264 -2.33 24.88 -0.21
C PHE A 264 -0.97 24.44 -0.76
N PRO A 265 0.06 25.31 -0.70
CA PRO A 265 1.39 24.92 -1.15
C PRO A 265 1.91 23.78 -0.27
N ALA A 266 1.99 22.59 -0.84
CA ALA A 266 2.58 21.43 -0.19
C ALA A 266 4.06 21.30 -0.52
N GLN A 267 4.80 20.74 0.43
CA GLN A 267 6.16 20.26 0.21
C GLN A 267 6.15 18.74 0.23
N PHE A 268 7.07 18.12 -0.53
CA PHE A 268 7.24 16.69 -0.46
C PHE A 268 7.66 16.32 0.96
N GLY A 269 6.97 15.35 1.55
CA GLY A 269 7.23 14.85 2.89
C GLY A 269 6.97 13.36 2.92
N PHE A 270 8.00 12.58 3.20
CA PHE A 270 7.94 11.11 3.19
C PHE A 270 6.84 10.56 4.11
N GLY A 271 6.64 11.18 5.28
CA GLY A 271 5.56 10.81 6.20
C GLY A 271 4.15 10.95 5.59
N TYR A 272 3.89 12.04 4.86
CA TYR A 272 2.62 12.25 4.16
C TYR A 272 2.44 11.28 2.99
N ALA A 273 3.52 10.97 2.27
CA ALA A 273 3.51 9.99 1.18
C ALA A 273 3.19 8.57 1.69
N LEU A 274 3.78 8.16 2.82
CA LEU A 274 3.45 6.89 3.48
C LEU A 274 2.02 6.84 3.99
N MET A 275 1.58 7.92 4.67
CA MET A 275 0.23 7.98 5.21
C MET A 275 -0.81 7.94 4.08
N SER A 276 -0.54 8.62 2.96
CA SER A 276 -1.35 8.56 1.75
C SER A 276 -1.45 7.14 1.18
N ALA A 277 -0.32 6.45 1.01
CA ALA A 277 -0.29 5.06 0.57
C ALA A 277 -1.09 4.15 1.51
N GLY A 278 -0.86 4.26 2.83
CA GLY A 278 -1.58 3.46 3.81
C GLY A 278 -3.10 3.69 3.79
N ILE A 279 -3.57 4.95 3.71
CA ILE A 279 -5.01 5.27 3.61
C ILE A 279 -5.60 4.72 2.32
N LEU A 280 -4.93 4.90 1.18
CA LEU A 280 -5.39 4.41 -0.12
C LEU A 280 -5.54 2.89 -0.11
N PHE A 281 -4.53 2.18 0.39
CA PHE A 281 -4.51 0.72 0.38
C PHE A 281 -5.41 0.10 1.46
N ILE A 282 -5.56 0.70 2.64
CA ILE A 282 -6.60 0.26 3.60
C ILE A 282 -7.99 0.44 3.00
N SER A 283 -8.28 1.57 2.35
CA SER A 283 -9.57 1.78 1.68
C SER A 283 -9.81 0.72 0.61
N HIS A 284 -8.77 0.37 -0.15
CA HIS A 284 -8.82 -0.63 -1.21
C HIS A 284 -9.01 -2.06 -0.69
N PHE A 285 -8.12 -2.54 0.18
CA PHE A 285 -8.09 -3.92 0.64
C PHE A 285 -9.05 -4.22 1.79
N SER A 286 -9.54 -3.19 2.51
CA SER A 286 -10.63 -3.34 3.48
C SER A 286 -11.96 -2.91 2.92
N LEU A 287 -12.19 -1.61 2.78
CA LEU A 287 -13.52 -1.07 2.51
C LEU A 287 -14.07 -1.57 1.18
N PHE A 288 -13.31 -1.41 0.08
CA PHE A 288 -13.80 -1.81 -1.24
C PHE A 288 -13.93 -3.33 -1.33
N LYS A 289 -13.00 -4.10 -0.75
CA LYS A 289 -13.07 -5.57 -0.77
C LYS A 289 -14.32 -6.07 -0.04
N VAL A 290 -14.54 -5.65 1.20
CA VAL A 290 -15.68 -6.11 2.01
C VAL A 290 -17.00 -5.72 1.34
N VAL A 291 -17.12 -4.49 0.84
CA VAL A 291 -18.34 -4.08 0.13
C VAL A 291 -18.52 -4.87 -1.17
N SER A 292 -17.44 -5.14 -1.92
CA SER A 292 -17.51 -5.96 -3.14
C SER A 292 -18.00 -7.38 -2.84
N LEU A 293 -17.52 -8.00 -1.75
CA LEU A 293 -17.97 -9.32 -1.32
C LEU A 293 -19.48 -9.32 -1.02
N ILE A 294 -19.93 -8.38 -0.19
CA ILE A 294 -21.34 -8.30 0.24
C ILE A 294 -22.27 -8.00 -0.94
N THR A 295 -21.86 -7.11 -1.84
CA THR A 295 -22.72 -6.62 -2.93
C THR A 295 -22.59 -7.42 -4.21
N GLY A 296 -21.57 -8.27 -4.35
CA GLY A 296 -21.29 -8.94 -5.61
C GLY A 296 -20.60 -8.07 -6.66
N VAL A 297 -20.59 -6.75 -6.45
CA VAL A 297 -20.07 -5.76 -7.40
C VAL A 297 -18.55 -5.71 -7.30
N ASN A 298 -17.87 -5.79 -8.44
CA ASN A 298 -16.40 -5.75 -8.48
C ASN A 298 -15.84 -4.32 -8.35
N ILE A 299 -15.98 -3.71 -7.17
CA ILE A 299 -15.55 -2.32 -6.93
C ILE A 299 -14.04 -2.24 -7.10
N ASN A 300 -13.61 -1.43 -8.07
CA ASN A 300 -12.20 -1.17 -8.33
C ASN A 300 -11.36 -2.45 -8.50
N TYR A 301 -11.96 -3.50 -9.07
CA TYR A 301 -11.31 -4.78 -9.39
C TYR A 301 -10.84 -5.56 -8.16
N MET A 302 -11.64 -5.54 -7.08
CA MET A 302 -11.27 -6.21 -5.82
C MET A 302 -11.38 -7.72 -5.89
N LEU A 303 -12.28 -8.22 -6.73
CA LEU A 303 -12.65 -9.61 -6.83
C LEU A 303 -12.14 -10.26 -8.11
N SER A 304 -12.19 -9.51 -9.23
CA SER A 304 -11.60 -9.91 -10.51
C SER A 304 -10.80 -8.77 -11.14
N PRO A 305 -9.72 -9.07 -11.88
CA PRO A 305 -8.83 -8.06 -12.45
C PRO A 305 -9.52 -7.24 -13.56
N PRO A 306 -9.02 -6.02 -13.86
CA PRO A 306 -9.56 -5.21 -14.95
C PRO A 306 -9.32 -5.86 -16.32
N PRO A 307 -10.16 -5.54 -17.33
CA PRO A 307 -9.94 -5.95 -18.71
C PRO A 307 -8.84 -5.09 -19.34
N VAL A 308 -7.57 -5.34 -18.97
CA VAL A 308 -6.40 -4.70 -19.59
C VAL A 308 -5.91 -5.50 -20.81
N PRO A 309 -5.32 -4.85 -21.83
CA PRO A 309 -4.91 -5.52 -23.07
C PRO A 309 -3.69 -6.44 -22.93
N PHE A 310 -3.08 -6.49 -21.73
CA PHE A 310 -1.94 -7.36 -21.42
C PHE A 310 -2.23 -8.17 -20.16
N ASP A 311 -1.77 -9.42 -20.16
CA ASP A 311 -1.89 -10.31 -19.00
C ASP A 311 -0.80 -9.97 -17.97
N MET A 312 -1.20 -9.21 -16.94
CA MET A 312 -0.30 -8.82 -15.86
C MET A 312 0.22 -10.00 -15.04
N GLU A 313 -0.57 -11.06 -14.87
CA GLU A 313 -0.12 -12.26 -14.18
C GLU A 313 1.00 -12.93 -14.96
N LYS A 314 0.80 -13.14 -16.25
CA LYS A 314 1.81 -13.72 -17.13
C LYS A 314 3.09 -12.89 -17.13
N LEU A 315 2.96 -11.56 -17.21
CA LEU A 315 4.10 -10.66 -17.20
C LEU A 315 4.87 -10.75 -15.87
N ILE A 316 4.18 -10.76 -14.73
CA ILE A 316 4.84 -10.88 -13.42
C ILE A 316 5.54 -12.22 -13.25
N ILE A 317 4.90 -13.32 -13.66
CA ILE A 317 5.51 -14.66 -13.62
C ILE A 317 6.78 -14.69 -14.48
N GLU A 318 6.73 -14.14 -15.69
CA GLU A 318 7.86 -14.11 -16.62
C GLU A 318 9.03 -13.28 -16.07
N TYR A 319 8.77 -12.05 -15.61
CA TYR A 319 9.81 -11.14 -15.09
C TYR A 319 10.37 -11.56 -13.72
N THR A 320 9.61 -12.33 -12.95
CA THR A 320 10.09 -12.87 -11.67
C THR A 320 10.64 -14.28 -11.80
N TYR A 321 10.83 -14.81 -13.01
CA TYR A 321 11.30 -16.18 -13.25
C TYR A 321 10.48 -17.23 -12.47
N GLY A 322 9.18 -17.00 -12.30
CA GLY A 322 8.28 -17.86 -11.53
C GLY A 322 8.32 -17.68 -10.01
N TYR A 323 9.19 -16.83 -9.45
CA TYR A 323 9.25 -16.59 -8.00
C TYR A 323 8.04 -15.83 -7.46
N ALA A 324 7.40 -14.96 -8.25
CA ALA A 324 6.14 -14.33 -7.89
C ALA A 324 5.01 -14.90 -8.76
N GLY A 325 4.27 -15.86 -8.20
CA GLY A 325 3.08 -16.43 -8.82
C GLY A 325 1.82 -15.56 -8.70
N ARG A 326 0.68 -16.16 -9.03
CA ARG A 326 -0.67 -15.57 -8.93
C ARG A 326 -1.01 -15.03 -7.53
N ASP A 327 -0.44 -15.58 -6.46
CA ASP A 327 -0.72 -15.09 -5.10
C ASP A 327 0.04 -13.79 -4.74
N HIS A 328 1.02 -13.38 -5.53
CA HIS A 328 1.89 -12.24 -5.22
C HIS A 328 1.71 -11.03 -6.14
N TYR A 329 0.97 -11.16 -7.25
CA TYR A 329 0.84 -10.09 -8.23
C TYR A 329 0.25 -8.80 -7.63
N ARG A 330 -0.74 -8.93 -6.74
CA ARG A 330 -1.40 -7.76 -6.09
C ARG A 330 -0.43 -6.99 -5.20
N THR A 331 0.43 -7.70 -4.47
CA THR A 331 1.46 -7.09 -3.62
C THR A 331 2.51 -6.36 -4.46
N VAL A 332 3.01 -7.00 -5.52
CA VAL A 332 3.99 -6.40 -6.44
C VAL A 332 3.41 -5.17 -7.13
N CYS A 333 2.22 -5.29 -7.73
CA CYS A 333 1.51 -4.15 -8.31
C CYS A 333 1.26 -3.05 -7.27
N GLY A 334 0.92 -3.42 -6.04
CA GLY A 334 0.71 -2.48 -4.95
C GLY A 334 1.95 -1.63 -4.65
N ILE A 335 3.11 -2.28 -4.53
CA ILE A 335 4.40 -1.59 -4.32
C ILE A 335 4.70 -0.65 -5.49
N LEU A 336 4.53 -1.12 -6.74
CA LEU A 336 4.73 -0.30 -7.93
C LEU A 336 3.81 0.93 -7.94
N VAL A 337 2.53 0.75 -7.62
CA VAL A 337 1.57 1.86 -7.51
C VAL A 337 2.01 2.88 -6.46
N VAL A 338 2.50 2.43 -5.30
CA VAL A 338 3.02 3.35 -4.26
C VAL A 338 4.22 4.14 -4.79
N LEU A 339 5.20 3.49 -5.41
CA LEU A 339 6.39 4.16 -5.94
C LEU A 339 6.01 5.18 -7.04
N VAL A 340 5.16 4.79 -7.98
CA VAL A 340 4.66 5.69 -9.03
C VAL A 340 3.88 6.85 -8.42
N SER A 341 3.09 6.61 -7.37
CA SER A 341 2.34 7.66 -6.68
C SER A 341 3.24 8.74 -6.10
N TRP A 342 4.39 8.36 -5.54
CA TRP A 342 5.33 9.31 -4.96
C TRP A 342 5.98 10.17 -6.04
N VAL A 343 6.36 9.56 -7.17
CA VAL A 343 6.90 10.28 -8.33
C VAL A 343 5.88 11.26 -8.89
N LEU A 344 4.65 10.81 -9.16
CA LEU A 344 3.60 11.68 -9.70
C LEU A 344 3.17 12.77 -8.73
N GLY A 345 3.12 12.49 -7.43
CA GLY A 345 2.86 13.48 -6.39
C GLY A 345 3.96 14.55 -6.35
N LEU A 346 5.24 14.15 -6.38
CA LEU A 346 6.37 15.08 -6.46
C LEU A 346 6.31 15.94 -7.72
N LEU A 347 6.03 15.35 -8.88
CA LEU A 347 5.85 16.09 -10.13
C LEU A 347 4.72 17.11 -10.03
N THR A 348 3.59 16.73 -9.43
CA THR A 348 2.45 17.64 -9.21
C THR A 348 2.83 18.83 -8.32
N ILE A 349 3.61 18.58 -7.26
CA ILE A 349 4.14 19.63 -6.38
C ILE A 349 5.05 20.59 -7.17
N VAL A 350 6.01 20.05 -7.91
CA VAL A 350 6.97 20.84 -8.70
C VAL A 350 6.27 21.69 -9.74
N VAL A 351 5.37 21.10 -10.53
CA VAL A 351 4.60 21.81 -11.56
C VAL A 351 3.73 22.89 -10.93
N GLY A 352 3.00 22.58 -9.85
CA GLY A 352 2.19 23.58 -9.15
C GLY A 352 3.00 24.75 -8.59
N ASN A 353 4.21 24.49 -8.07
CA ASN A 353 5.11 25.54 -7.60
C ASN A 353 5.63 26.43 -8.75
N ILE A 354 5.95 25.84 -9.91
CA ILE A 354 6.33 26.59 -11.12
C ILE A 354 5.16 27.46 -11.59
N LEU A 355 3.95 26.91 -11.64
CA LEU A 355 2.75 27.67 -12.02
C LEU A 355 2.49 28.82 -11.04
N ALA A 356 2.70 28.61 -9.73
CA ALA A 356 2.52 29.66 -8.72
C ALA A 356 3.52 30.80 -8.88
N TYR A 357 4.72 30.50 -9.41
CA TYR A 357 5.74 31.51 -9.73
C TYR A 357 5.40 32.28 -11.01
N ILE A 358 4.91 31.58 -12.05
CA ILE A 358 4.61 32.18 -13.36
C ILE A 358 3.32 33.00 -13.34
N LEU A 359 2.27 32.49 -12.70
CA LEU A 359 0.95 33.12 -12.66
C LEU A 359 0.94 34.17 -11.55
N PRO A 360 1.11 35.48 -11.85
CA PRO A 360 1.21 36.49 -10.82
C PRO A 360 -0.15 36.57 -10.13
N SER A 361 -0.22 36.18 -8.86
CA SER A 361 -1.37 36.53 -8.05
C SER A 361 -1.36 38.04 -7.88
N LYS A 362 -2.24 38.74 -8.59
CA LYS A 362 -2.66 40.07 -8.13
C LYS A 362 -3.18 39.87 -6.70
N THR A 363 -2.52 40.52 -5.73
CA THR A 363 -2.83 40.62 -4.28
C THR A 363 -2.13 39.67 -3.31
N TYR A 364 -0.97 40.10 -2.80
CA TYR A 364 -0.87 40.67 -1.45
C TYR A 364 0.40 41.55 -1.43
N ALA A 365 0.23 42.86 -1.52
CA ALA A 365 1.28 43.74 -1.00
C ALA A 365 1.38 43.44 0.50
N PRO A 366 2.57 43.13 1.05
CA PRO A 366 2.70 42.95 2.49
C PRO A 366 2.15 44.22 3.15
N SER A 367 1.10 44.08 3.96
CA SER A 367 0.63 45.19 4.78
C SER A 367 1.80 45.56 5.68
N ASN A 368 2.34 46.75 5.45
CA ASN A 368 3.45 47.33 6.20
C ASN A 368 2.96 47.72 7.61
N THR A 369 2.41 46.78 8.35
CA THR A 369 1.92 46.95 9.73
C THR A 369 3.02 46.53 10.68
N ASN A 370 4.17 47.21 10.64
CA ASN A 370 5.19 47.04 11.68
C ASN A 370 6.00 48.31 11.98
N ASN A 371 5.42 49.50 11.81
CA ASN A 371 6.09 50.76 12.15
C ASN A 371 5.44 51.60 13.27
N ASN A 372 4.46 51.08 14.01
CA ASN A 372 3.78 51.85 15.06
C ASN A 372 3.89 51.32 16.50
N ARG A 373 4.78 50.37 16.80
CA ARG A 373 4.95 49.84 18.17
C ARG A 373 5.99 50.55 19.04
N GLY A 374 6.52 51.71 18.61
CA GLY A 374 7.66 52.37 19.27
C GLY A 374 7.42 53.72 19.96
N LYS A 375 6.22 54.33 19.94
CA LYS A 375 6.06 55.75 20.35
C LYS A 375 5.17 56.07 21.56
N ASN A 376 4.71 55.09 22.34
CA ASN A 376 3.92 55.36 23.57
C ASN A 376 4.56 54.80 24.85
N LYS A 377 5.84 55.13 25.09
CA LYS A 377 6.46 55.03 26.43
C LYS A 377 7.25 56.31 26.73
N LYS A 378 6.55 57.40 27.08
CA LYS A 378 7.07 58.48 27.94
C LYS A 378 5.97 59.53 28.14
N LYS A 379 5.20 59.38 29.22
CA LYS A 379 4.63 60.44 30.08
C LYS A 379 3.55 59.81 30.94
N MET A 380 3.96 59.34 32.12
CA MET A 380 3.19 59.37 33.38
C MET A 380 4.03 58.68 34.45
N ASN A 381 4.79 59.52 35.17
CA ASN A 381 5.04 59.53 36.61
C ASN A 381 6.32 60.32 36.88
#